data_AF-A0A0B5NK51-F1
#
_entry.id   AF-A0A0B5NK51-F1
#
_cell.length_a   1.000
_cell.length_b   1.000
_cell.length_c   1.000
_cell.angle_alpha   90.00
_cell.angle_beta   90.00
_cell.angle_gamma   90.00
#
_symmetry.space_group_name_H-M   'P 1'
#
loop_
_entity.id
_entity.type
_entity.pdbx_description
1 polymer ?
#
loop_
_entity_poly.entity_id
_entity_poly.type
_entity_poly.pdbx_seq_one_letter_code
_entity_poly.pdbx_strand_id
1 'polypeptide(L)' 'MNWSVFKDFKFLLRFSLAILFNALGIIFAVLSYGTWVIFVMAAMVATFFMIQRGNYLYKSVIE' A
#
# COMPACT_ATOMS: atom_id res chain seq x y z
N MET A 1 1.35 15.17 8.59
CA MET A 1 1.93 13.84 8.33
C MET A 1 3.39 13.90 8.74
N ASN A 2 3.87 12.97 9.59
CA ASN A 2 5.25 13.02 10.09
C ASN A 2 6.23 12.90 8.91
N TRP A 3 7.08 13.90 8.69
CA TRP A 3 8.04 13.94 7.57
C TRP A 3 9.00 12.74 7.59
N SER A 4 9.25 12.18 8.76
CA SER A 4 10.02 10.94 8.95
C SER A 4 9.41 9.74 8.20
N VAL A 5 8.08 9.66 8.14
CA VAL A 5 7.37 8.56 7.45
C VAL A 5 7.54 8.65 5.93
N PHE A 6 7.55 9.87 5.37
CA PHE A 6 7.79 10.08 3.95
C PHE A 6 9.24 9.82 3.53
N LYS A 7 10.21 9.94 4.45
CA LYS A 7 11.60 9.57 4.18
C LYS A 7 11.84 8.06 4.23
N ASP A 8 10.91 7.28 4.80
CA ASP A 8 11.06 5.83 4.85
C ASP A 8 10.80 5.20 3.47
N PHE A 9 11.87 4.78 2.82
CA PHE A 9 11.82 4.15 1.50
C PHE A 9 10.89 2.91 1.48
N LYS A 10 10.86 2.13 2.57
CA LYS A 10 9.98 0.95 2.68
C LYS A 10 8.51 1.35 2.71
N PHE A 11 8.16 2.43 3.41
CA PHE A 11 6.81 2.98 3.41
C PHE A 11 6.40 3.47 2.01
N LEU A 12 7.24 4.28 1.36
CA LEU A 12 6.97 4.78 0.01
C LEU A 12 6.82 3.64 -1.01
N LEU A 13 7.69 2.65 -0.97
CA LEU A 13 7.64 1.51 -1.87
C LEU A 13 6.34 0.71 -1.69
N ARG A 14 5.94 0.43 -0.44
CA ARG A 14 4.68 -0.26 -0.12
C ARG A 14 3.46 0.56 -0.55
N PHE A 15 3.50 1.89 -0.36
CA PHE A 15 2.45 2.80 -0.80
C PHE A 15 2.29 2.80 -2.32
N SER A 16 3.40 2.93 -3.06
CA SER A 16 3.39 2.87 -4.53
C SER A 16 2.88 1.52 -5.05
N LEU A 17 3.27 0.40 -4.43
CA LEU A 17 2.75 -0.94 -4.76
C LEU A 17 1.25 -1.06 -4.51
N ALA A 18 0.75 -0.54 -3.39
CA ALA A 18 -0.69 -0.56 -3.08
C ALA A 18 -1.50 0.25 -4.11
N ILE A 19 -1.00 1.39 -4.56
CA ILE A 19 -1.62 2.19 -5.62
C ILE A 19 -1.59 1.42 -6.95
N LEU A 20 -0.43 0.87 -7.31
CA LEU A 20 -0.27 0.11 -8.56
C LEU A 20 -1.22 -1.08 -8.63
N PHE A 21 -1.31 -1.87 -7.56
CA PHE A 21 -2.22 -3.02 -7.51
C PHE A 21 -3.69 -2.60 -7.57
N ASN A 22 -4.08 -1.51 -6.92
CA ASN A 22 -5.45 -0.99 -7.08
C ASN A 22 -5.73 -0.55 -8.52
N ALA A 23 -4.81 0.18 -9.15
CA ALA A 23 -4.96 0.62 -10.54
C ALA A 23 -5.11 -0.58 -11.49
N LEU A 24 -4.24 -1.59 -11.35
CA LEU A 24 -4.33 -2.84 -12.11
C LEU A 24 -5.65 -3.58 -11.84
N GLY A 25 -6.08 -3.67 -10.58
CA GLY A 25 -7.36 -4.27 -10.21
C GLY A 25 -8.53 -3.58 -10.90
N ILE A 26 -8.57 -2.24 -10.90
CA ILE A 26 -9.62 -1.48 -11.58
C ILE A 26 -9.59 -1.71 -13.09
N ILE A 27 -8.42 -1.65 -13.72
CA ILE A 27 -8.26 -1.88 -15.16
C ILE A 27 -8.77 -3.27 -15.55
N PHE A 28 -8.37 -4.31 -14.82
CA PHE A 28 -8.79 -5.69 -15.10
C PHE A 28 -10.28 -5.91 -14.83
N ALA A 29 -10.84 -5.25 -13.82
CA ALA A 29 -12.27 -5.30 -13.53
C ALA A 29 -13.09 -4.67 -14.67
N VAL A 30 -12.67 -3.50 -15.17
CA VAL A 30 -13.30 -2.82 -16.32
C VAL A 30 -13.22 -3.69 -17.58
N LEU A 31 -12.12 -4.41 -17.77
CA LEU A 31 -11.94 -5.35 -18.88
C LEU A 31 -12.62 -6.72 -18.67
N SER A 32 -13.39 -6.89 -17.59
CA SER A 32 -14.10 -8.14 -17.25
C SER A 32 -13.21 -9.37 -17.07
N TYR A 33 -11.93 -9.17 -16.76
CA TYR A 33 -11.02 -10.27 -16.40
C TYR A 33 -11.21 -10.67 -14.94
N GLY A 34 -11.68 -11.89 -14.68
CA GLY A 34 -11.92 -12.40 -13.32
C GLY A 34 -10.70 -12.39 -12.38
N THR A 35 -9.49 -12.20 -12.92
CA THR A 35 -8.24 -12.05 -12.14
C THR A 35 -8.12 -10.72 -11.40
N TRP A 36 -9.00 -9.74 -11.65
CA TRP A 36 -8.99 -8.43 -10.98
C TRP A 36 -9.00 -8.52 -9.44
N VAL A 37 -9.68 -9.52 -8.90
CA VAL A 37 -9.80 -9.78 -7.45
C VAL A 37 -8.44 -10.01 -6.81
N ILE A 38 -7.50 -10.66 -7.52
CA ILE A 38 -6.15 -10.96 -7.01
C ILE A 38 -5.40 -9.65 -6.74
N PHE A 39 -5.53 -8.68 -7.64
CA PHE A 39 -4.88 -7.37 -7.49
C PHE A 39 -5.47 -6.57 -6.33
N VAL A 40 -6.80 -6.64 -6.13
CA VAL A 40 -7.46 -6.00 -4.97
C VAL A 40 -7.00 -6.65 -3.66
N MET A 41 -6.94 -7.98 -3.59
CA MET A 41 -6.44 -8.71 -2.43
C MET A 41 -4.97 -8.36 -2.15
N ALA A 42 -4.11 -8.33 -3.17
CA ALA A 42 -2.71 -7.93 -3.05
C ALA A 42 -2.56 -6.48 -2.56
N ALA A 43 -3.41 -5.57 -3.05
CA ALA A 43 -3.44 -4.18 -2.60
C ALA A 43 -3.82 -4.08 -1.11
N MET A 44 -4.83 -4.81 -0.64
CA MET A 44 -5.22 -4.84 0.77
C MET A 44 -4.08 -5.32 1.67
N VAL A 45 -3.36 -6.36 1.26
CA VAL A 45 -2.18 -6.87 1.99
C VAL A 45 -1.07 -5.81 2.03
N ALA A 46 -0.77 -5.15 0.90
CA ALA A 46 0.23 -4.08 0.84
C ALA A 46 -0.14 -2.91 1.76
N THR A 47 -1.41 -2.49 1.76
CA THR A 47 -1.93 -1.44 2.64
C THR A 47 -1.81 -1.83 4.12
N PHE A 48 -2.10 -3.06 4.48
CA PHE A 48 -1.93 -3.54 5.86
C PHE A 48 -0.48 -3.40 6.35
N PHE A 49 0.50 -3.85 5.56
CA PHE A 49 1.92 -3.71 5.89
C PHE A 49 2.40 -2.26 5.88
N MET A 50 1.81 -1.40 5.05
CA MET A 50 2.07 0.03 5.05
C MET A 50 1.59 0.67 6.35
N ILE A 51 0.37 0.37 6.80
CA ILE A 51 -0.20 0.88 8.06
C ILE A 51 0.67 0.44 9.25
N GLN A 52 1.06 -0.84 9.31
CA GLN A 52 1.95 -1.33 10.37
C GLN A 52 3.29 -0.57 10.40
N ARG A 53 3.91 -0.33 9.23
CA ARG A 53 5.16 0.43 9.14
C ARG A 53 4.97 1.88 9.56
N GLY A 54 3.87 2.51 9.15
CA GLY A 54 3.51 3.87 9.56
C GLY A 54 3.35 3.99 11.09
N ASN A 55 2.67 3.02 11.71
CA ASN A 55 2.50 2.97 13.16
C ASN A 55 3.84 2.76 13.90
N TYR A 56 4.70 1.87 13.39
CA TYR A 56 6.05 1.68 13.94
C TYR A 56 6.86 2.98 13.91
N LEU A 57 6.87 3.67 12.77
CA LEU A 57 7.60 4.94 12.60
C LEU A 57 7.01 6.07 13.43
N TYR A 58 5.70 6.06 13.68
CA TYR A 58 5.05 7.03 14.55
C TYR A 58 5.48 6.83 16.01
N LYS A 59 5.45 5.59 16.51
CA LYS A 59 5.91 5.27 17.86
C LYS A 59 7.39 5.56 18.07
N SER A 60 8.24 5.25 17.09
CA SER A 60 9.69 5.47 17.19
C SER A 60 10.13 6.94 17.20
N VAL A 61 9.21 7.89 17.03
CA VAL A 61 9.48 9.33 17.12
C VAL A 61 8.96 9.92 18.45
N ILE A 62 8.08 9.20 19.16
CA ILE A 62 7.46 9.65 20.41
C ILE A 62 8.13 9.00 21.64
N GLU A 63 8.57 7.74 21.53
CA GLU A 63 9.53 7.12 22.46
C GLU A 63 10.94 7.63 22.22
#